data_AF-A0AA36CEV0-F1
#
_entry.id   AF-A0AA36CEV0-F1
#
_cell.length_a   1.000
_cell.length_b   1.000
_cell.length_c   1.000
_cell.angle_alpha   90.00
_cell.angle_beta   90.00
_cell.angle_gamma   90.00
#
_symmetry.space_group_name_H-M   'P 1'
#
loop_
_entity.id
_entity.type
_entity.pdbx_description
1 polymer ?
#
loop_
_entity_poly.entity_id
_entity_poly.type
_entity_poly.pdbx_seq_one_letter_code
_entity_poly.pdbx_strand_id
1 'polypeptide(L)'
;MLLPILEVFPPARLTFHHRRHSRRSSLRASFLLAGQSLRKILLIAPLSRHKCCLGCVSLRDAVPLICVIEIIMMAWCAMFAIDFAVNDGVLFFTRELEGRGQRISACLAVFVACSLVVIAVTLFAWYYRRKSFYVLHVLWQLVFVSYVFFLVYLLLMRIFVYKNDASRKIMIPSAITIAVFCTFIGICEMWWLFIMVDALLYDDQKSSRRTSDNEYPSRPHN
;
A
#
# COMPACT_ATOMS: atom_id res chain seq x y z
N MET A 1 39.41 -52.61 30.18
CA MET A 1 40.24 -52.91 29.00
C MET A 1 40.94 -51.61 28.63
N LEU A 2 42.28 -51.61 28.58
CA LEU A 2 43.23 -50.53 28.21
C LEU A 2 42.72 -49.07 28.05
N LEU A 3 43.11 -48.22 29.01
CA LEU A 3 43.63 -46.86 28.76
C LEU A 3 45.11 -46.99 28.28
N PRO A 4 45.75 -46.01 27.60
CA PRO A 4 45.95 -44.60 28.04
C PRO A 4 45.58 -43.58 26.92
N ILE A 5 46.01 -42.31 26.83
CA ILE A 5 47.06 -41.50 27.51
C ILE A 5 46.69 -39.98 27.55
N LEU A 6 47.65 -39.13 27.93
CA LEU A 6 47.59 -37.66 28.07
C LEU A 6 47.72 -36.96 26.67
N GLU A 7 47.64 -35.65 26.44
CA GLU A 7 47.73 -34.38 27.23
C GLU A 7 47.06 -33.23 26.38
N VAL A 8 46.98 -31.90 26.62
CA VAL A 8 47.57 -30.87 27.52
C VAL A 8 46.54 -29.74 27.77
N PHE A 9 46.71 -28.96 28.86
CA PHE A 9 46.06 -27.67 29.16
C PHE A 9 47.06 -26.80 29.99
N PRO A 10 46.92 -25.46 30.09
CA PRO A 10 46.64 -24.41 29.10
C PRO A 10 47.88 -23.44 29.02
N PRO A 11 47.87 -22.07 29.01
CA PRO A 11 47.03 -21.10 29.74
C PRO A 11 46.45 -19.93 28.88
N ALA A 12 45.77 -18.99 29.54
CA ALA A 12 45.07 -17.85 28.90
C ALA A 12 45.95 -16.60 28.67
N ARG A 13 45.49 -15.69 27.80
CA ARG A 13 45.89 -14.27 27.77
C ARG A 13 44.68 -13.34 27.62
N LEU A 14 44.68 -12.24 28.36
CA LEU A 14 43.64 -11.22 28.30
C LEU A 14 43.89 -10.22 27.15
N THR A 15 42.81 -9.79 26.50
CA THR A 15 42.75 -8.54 25.72
C THR A 15 41.45 -7.78 26.02
N PHE A 16 41.32 -7.31 27.27
CA PHE A 16 40.19 -6.48 27.69
C PHE A 16 40.47 -5.00 27.38
N HIS A 17 39.86 -4.41 26.34
CA HIS A 17 39.77 -2.95 26.23
C HIS A 17 38.58 -2.44 25.38
N HIS A 18 37.78 -1.58 26.01
CA HIS A 18 37.05 -0.45 25.42
C HIS A 18 36.42 -0.57 24.01
N ARG A 19 35.09 -0.79 23.93
CA ARG A 19 34.26 -0.23 22.84
C ARG A 19 32.75 -0.01 23.12
N ARG A 20 32.36 0.28 24.37
CA ARG A 20 31.01 0.83 24.73
C ARG A 20 30.81 2.29 24.24
N HIS A 21 31.02 2.54 22.94
CA HIS A 21 30.73 3.82 22.27
C HIS A 21 30.29 3.65 20.80
N SER A 22 30.53 2.49 20.18
CA SER A 22 30.36 2.28 18.73
C SER A 22 28.94 1.87 18.30
N ARG A 23 27.88 2.48 18.85
CA ARG A 23 26.48 2.31 18.37
C ARG A 23 25.83 3.59 17.83
N ARG A 24 26.24 4.80 18.27
CA ARG A 24 25.66 6.07 17.81
C ARG A 24 26.25 6.60 16.48
N SER A 25 27.47 6.17 16.12
CA SER A 25 28.13 6.55 14.86
C SER A 25 27.54 5.84 13.64
N SER A 26 27.27 4.53 13.75
CA SER A 26 26.72 3.71 12.66
C SER A 26 25.40 4.26 12.12
N LEU A 27 24.42 4.56 12.98
CA LEU A 27 23.11 5.05 12.56
C LEU A 27 23.18 6.37 11.77
N ARG A 28 24.05 7.30 12.16
CA ARG A 28 24.22 8.57 11.43
C ARG A 28 24.88 8.36 10.06
N ALA A 29 25.84 7.45 9.95
CA ALA A 29 26.44 7.09 8.66
C ALA A 29 25.40 6.46 7.71
N SER A 30 24.58 5.52 8.22
CA SER A 30 23.50 4.90 7.44
C SER A 30 22.46 5.92 6.96
N PHE A 31 22.06 6.89 7.80
CA PHE A 31 21.12 7.94 7.40
C PHE A 31 21.69 8.88 6.33
N LEU A 32 22.97 9.27 6.43
CA LEU A 32 23.61 10.13 5.42
C LEU A 32 23.78 9.42 4.07
N LEU A 33 24.14 8.13 4.07
CA LEU A 33 24.21 7.30 2.87
C LEU A 33 22.83 7.09 2.23
N ALA A 34 21.78 6.86 3.03
CA ALA A 34 20.41 6.81 2.54
C ALA A 34 19.97 8.13 1.89
N GLY A 35 20.26 9.27 2.53
CA GLY A 35 19.96 10.61 1.99
C GLY A 35 20.67 10.92 0.67
N GLN A 36 21.91 10.48 0.50
CA GLN A 36 22.64 10.60 -0.78
C GLN A 36 22.11 9.61 -1.84
N SER A 37 21.61 8.44 -1.45
CA SER A 37 20.99 7.48 -2.37
C SER A 37 19.68 7.99 -2.96
N LEU A 38 18.78 8.55 -2.12
CA LEU A 38 17.48 9.09 -2.58
C LEU A 38 17.64 10.12 -3.72
N ARG A 39 18.63 11.02 -3.64
CA ARG A 39 18.85 12.06 -4.65
C ARG A 39 19.24 11.54 -6.03
N LYS A 40 19.67 10.28 -6.18
CA LYS A 40 19.99 9.67 -7.49
C LYS A 40 18.88 8.77 -8.04
N ILE A 41 17.87 8.42 -7.24
CA ILE A 41 16.78 7.52 -7.64
C ILE A 41 15.66 8.29 -8.37
N LEU A 42 15.52 9.60 -8.12
CA LEU A 42 14.42 10.43 -8.64
C LEU A 42 14.51 10.81 -10.14
N LEU A 43 15.48 10.29 -10.90
CA LEU A 43 15.88 10.92 -12.19
C LEU A 43 16.37 9.93 -13.28
N ILE A 44 15.93 8.67 -13.26
CA ILE A 44 16.26 7.66 -14.29
C ILE A 44 14.99 6.97 -14.82
N ALA A 45 14.95 6.73 -16.13
CA ALA A 45 13.75 6.43 -16.92
C ALA A 45 13.04 5.08 -16.58
N PRO A 46 11.71 4.98 -16.82
CA PRO A 46 10.87 3.85 -16.40
C PRO A 46 10.91 2.65 -17.38
N LEU A 47 12.09 2.25 -17.86
CA LEU A 47 12.21 1.21 -18.90
C LEU A 47 13.34 0.18 -18.66
N SER A 48 13.51 -0.27 -17.40
CA SER A 48 14.42 -1.36 -17.04
C SER A 48 13.66 -2.61 -16.60
N ARG A 49 14.03 -3.78 -17.14
CA ARG A 49 13.24 -5.02 -17.05
C ARG A 49 13.26 -5.72 -15.67
N HIS A 50 13.88 -5.11 -14.66
CA HIS A 50 13.93 -5.64 -13.29
C HIS A 50 14.06 -4.52 -12.24
N LYS A 51 13.39 -4.75 -11.09
CA LYS A 51 13.41 -3.99 -9.81
C LYS A 51 12.47 -2.77 -9.73
N CYS A 52 11.25 -3.07 -9.25
CA CYS A 52 10.48 -2.34 -8.25
C CYS A 52 10.44 -0.80 -8.32
N CYS A 53 9.27 -0.24 -8.60
CA CYS A 53 9.02 1.21 -8.62
C CYS A 53 9.19 1.92 -7.25
N LEU A 54 9.31 1.16 -6.14
CA LEU A 54 10.10 1.59 -4.98
C LEU A 54 11.31 0.66 -4.85
N GLY A 55 12.51 1.23 -4.91
CA GLY A 55 13.75 0.48 -4.70
C GLY A 55 13.76 -0.26 -3.36
N CYS A 56 14.24 -1.50 -3.38
CA CYS A 56 14.43 -2.40 -2.23
C CYS A 56 13.19 -3.08 -1.61
N VAL A 57 11.94 -2.73 -1.96
CA VAL A 57 10.76 -3.51 -1.51
C VAL A 57 10.47 -4.64 -2.49
N SER A 58 10.31 -5.86 -1.99
CA SER A 58 9.84 -7.01 -2.78
C SER A 58 8.35 -6.83 -3.09
N LEU A 59 7.94 -7.09 -4.33
CA LEU A 59 6.52 -7.04 -4.75
C LEU A 59 5.62 -7.93 -3.87
N ARG A 60 6.18 -9.02 -3.33
CA ARG A 60 5.50 -9.93 -2.40
C ARG A 60 5.26 -9.34 -1.01
N ASP A 61 6.09 -8.40 -0.59
CA ASP A 61 6.02 -7.78 0.75
C ASP A 61 5.23 -6.45 0.70
N ALA A 62 5.03 -5.89 -0.50
CA ALA A 62 4.18 -4.74 -0.74
C ALA A 62 2.69 -5.03 -0.49
N VAL A 63 2.18 -6.21 -0.90
CA VAL A 63 0.76 -6.60 -0.75
C VAL A 63 0.24 -6.47 0.70
N PRO A 64 0.83 -7.08 1.73
CA PRO A 64 0.34 -6.93 3.11
C PRO A 64 0.50 -5.50 3.64
N LEU A 65 1.50 -4.74 3.17
CA LEU A 65 1.68 -3.34 3.54
C LEU A 65 0.58 -2.44 2.95
N ILE A 66 0.16 -2.70 1.71
CA ILE A 66 -1.00 -2.04 1.10
C ILE A 66 -2.26 -2.36 1.92
N CYS A 67 -2.54 -3.62 2.22
CA CYS A 67 -3.71 -4.00 3.02
C CYS A 67 -3.74 -3.38 4.43
N VAL A 68 -2.58 -3.15 5.07
CA VAL A 68 -2.53 -2.42 6.34
C VAL A 68 -2.88 -0.93 6.17
N ILE A 69 -2.43 -0.28 5.10
CA ILE A 69 -2.79 1.12 4.78
C ILE A 69 -4.29 1.21 4.45
N GLU A 70 -4.81 0.28 3.65
CA GLU A 70 -6.24 0.16 3.34
C GLU A 70 -7.08 0.05 4.62
N ILE A 71 -6.72 -0.83 5.57
CA ILE A 71 -7.43 -0.96 6.85
C ILE A 71 -7.44 0.36 7.65
N ILE A 72 -6.36 1.14 7.62
CA ILE A 72 -6.30 2.47 8.27
C ILE A 72 -7.25 3.46 7.56
N MET A 73 -7.26 3.48 6.22
CA MET A 73 -8.19 4.28 5.43
C MET A 73 -9.65 3.88 5.65
N MET A 74 -9.93 2.57 5.79
CA MET A 74 -11.26 2.06 6.12
C MET A 74 -11.69 2.45 7.54
N ALA A 75 -10.77 2.49 8.51
CA ALA A 75 -11.06 2.98 9.85
C ALA A 75 -11.39 4.49 9.85
N TRP A 76 -10.71 5.30 9.05
CA TRP A 76 -11.06 6.71 8.84
C TRP A 76 -12.43 6.86 8.16
N CYS A 77 -12.72 6.05 7.14
CA CYS A 77 -14.03 5.99 6.48
C CYS A 77 -15.17 5.64 7.48
N ALA A 78 -14.92 4.67 8.37
CA ALA A 78 -15.87 4.30 9.42
C ALA A 78 -16.11 5.41 10.45
N MET A 79 -15.07 6.18 10.84
CA MET A 79 -15.25 7.36 11.70
C MET A 79 -16.13 8.43 11.03
N PHE A 80 -15.93 8.71 9.73
CA PHE A 80 -16.83 9.60 9.00
C PHE A 80 -18.25 9.04 8.91
N ALA A 81 -18.43 7.73 8.71
CA ALA A 81 -19.76 7.11 8.69
C ALA A 81 -20.50 7.27 10.03
N ILE A 82 -19.79 7.18 11.17
CA ILE A 82 -20.36 7.42 12.50
C ILE A 82 -20.73 8.90 12.66
N ASP A 83 -19.87 9.84 12.26
CA ASP A 83 -20.16 11.28 12.29
C ASP A 83 -21.42 11.63 11.46
N PHE A 84 -21.54 11.06 10.26
CA PHE A 84 -22.74 11.17 9.43
C PHE A 84 -24.01 10.65 10.11
N ALA A 85 -23.94 9.58 10.91
CA ALA A 85 -25.10 9.05 11.63
C ALA A 85 -25.49 9.91 12.85
N VAL A 86 -24.49 10.41 13.59
CA VAL A 86 -24.71 11.19 14.82
C VAL A 86 -25.18 12.61 14.51
N ASN A 87 -24.59 13.26 13.50
CA ASN A 87 -24.90 14.65 13.10
C ASN A 87 -26.01 14.74 12.03
N ASP A 88 -26.64 13.61 11.66
CA ASP A 88 -27.58 13.44 10.53
C ASP A 88 -27.21 14.19 9.23
N GLY A 89 -25.91 14.18 8.91
CA GLY A 89 -25.36 14.82 7.71
C GLY A 89 -25.11 16.32 7.80
N VAL A 90 -25.27 16.93 8.98
CA VAL A 90 -24.77 18.29 9.26
C VAL A 90 -23.24 18.26 9.35
N LEU A 91 -22.59 18.49 8.22
CA LEU A 91 -21.15 18.73 8.16
C LEU A 91 -20.85 20.21 8.42
N PHE A 92 -19.71 20.49 9.04
CA PHE A 92 -19.18 21.85 9.31
C PHE A 92 -19.12 22.79 8.08
N PHE A 93 -19.24 22.26 6.86
CA PHE A 93 -19.02 22.97 5.60
C PHE A 93 -20.18 22.84 4.58
N THR A 94 -21.25 22.09 4.89
CA THR A 94 -22.41 21.94 4.00
C THR A 94 -23.67 21.46 4.72
N ARG A 95 -24.83 22.01 4.33
CA ARG A 95 -26.18 21.55 4.74
C ARG A 95 -26.88 20.68 3.69
N GLU A 96 -26.24 20.43 2.55
CA GLU A 96 -26.85 19.69 1.42
C GLU A 96 -27.12 18.20 1.72
N LEU A 97 -26.63 17.71 2.87
CA LEU A 97 -26.75 16.32 3.34
C LEU A 97 -27.55 16.19 4.65
N GLU A 98 -28.04 17.31 5.19
CA GLU A 98 -28.91 17.39 6.38
C GLU A 98 -30.20 16.58 6.15
N GLY A 99 -30.62 15.78 7.13
CA GLY A 99 -31.77 14.87 6.99
C GLY A 99 -31.49 13.62 6.14
N ARG A 100 -30.22 13.33 5.81
CA ARG A 100 -29.79 12.17 5.00
C ARG A 100 -28.64 11.39 5.61
N GLY A 101 -28.10 11.83 6.75
CA GLY A 101 -26.92 11.25 7.38
C GLY A 101 -27.03 9.77 7.66
N GLN A 102 -28.17 9.32 8.17
CA GLN A 102 -28.45 7.89 8.40
C GLN A 102 -28.35 7.03 7.12
N ARG A 103 -28.85 7.52 5.98
CA ARG A 103 -28.74 6.79 4.68
C ARG A 103 -27.30 6.78 4.16
N ILE A 104 -26.58 7.89 4.30
CA ILE A 104 -25.18 8.02 3.88
C ILE A 104 -24.30 7.11 4.73
N SER A 105 -24.50 7.10 6.06
CA SER A 105 -23.82 6.23 7.01
C SER A 105 -24.05 4.74 6.69
N ALA A 106 -25.30 4.33 6.44
CA ALA A 106 -25.60 2.95 6.05
C ALA A 106 -24.89 2.52 4.75
N CYS A 107 -24.86 3.39 3.73
CA CYS A 107 -24.10 3.13 2.49
C CYS A 107 -22.58 3.03 2.75
N LEU A 108 -22.02 3.91 3.58
CA LEU A 108 -20.61 3.85 3.96
C LEU A 108 -20.28 2.60 4.79
N ALA A 109 -21.16 2.16 5.69
CA ALA A 109 -20.99 0.95 6.48
C ALA A 109 -21.01 -0.32 5.60
N VAL A 110 -21.91 -0.38 4.60
CA VAL A 110 -21.93 -1.45 3.60
C VAL A 110 -20.65 -1.43 2.75
N PHE A 111 -20.20 -0.26 2.29
CA PHE A 111 -18.91 -0.12 1.59
C PHE A 111 -17.74 -0.60 2.45
N VAL A 112 -17.70 -0.24 3.75
CA VAL A 112 -16.67 -0.69 4.69
C VAL A 112 -16.68 -2.21 4.85
N ALA A 113 -17.85 -2.83 5.02
CA ALA A 113 -17.98 -4.28 5.13
C ALA A 113 -17.49 -4.99 3.85
N CYS A 114 -17.87 -4.51 2.67
CA CYS A 114 -17.40 -5.07 1.39
C CYS A 114 -15.88 -4.92 1.21
N SER A 115 -15.31 -3.75 1.49
CA SER A 115 -13.85 -3.55 1.43
C SER A 115 -13.10 -4.47 2.39
N LEU A 116 -13.58 -4.68 3.62
CA LEU A 116 -12.96 -5.61 4.57
C LEU A 116 -13.00 -7.07 4.08
N VAL A 117 -14.09 -7.50 3.44
CA VAL A 117 -14.17 -8.84 2.82
C VAL A 117 -13.18 -8.96 1.65
N VAL A 118 -13.06 -7.95 0.79
CA VAL A 118 -12.08 -7.94 -0.31
C VAL A 118 -10.64 -7.99 0.23
N ILE A 119 -10.30 -7.19 1.24
CA ILE A 119 -8.98 -7.20 1.90
C ILE A 119 -8.67 -8.57 2.52
N ALA A 120 -9.65 -9.21 3.18
CA ALA A 120 -9.49 -10.56 3.71
C ALA A 120 -9.22 -11.60 2.60
N VAL A 121 -9.89 -11.47 1.44
CA VAL A 121 -9.61 -12.30 0.27
C VAL A 121 -8.23 -12.02 -0.33
N THR A 122 -7.77 -10.76 -0.36
CA THR A 122 -6.39 -10.40 -0.79
C THR A 122 -5.33 -11.02 0.12
N LEU A 123 -5.52 -10.94 1.45
CA LEU A 123 -4.61 -11.54 2.43
C LEU A 123 -4.62 -13.08 2.36
N PHE A 124 -5.77 -13.70 2.11
CA PHE A 124 -5.88 -15.13 1.82
C PHE A 124 -5.16 -15.52 0.51
N ALA A 125 -5.35 -14.74 -0.56
CA ALA A 125 -4.69 -14.92 -1.85
C ALA A 125 -3.16 -14.86 -1.72
N TRP A 126 -2.68 -13.91 -0.93
CA TRP A 126 -1.27 -13.73 -0.60
C TRP A 126 -0.70 -14.90 0.20
N TYR A 127 -1.35 -15.28 1.30
CA TYR A 127 -0.89 -16.36 2.19
C TYR A 127 -0.83 -17.72 1.45
N TYR A 128 -1.90 -18.09 0.73
CA TYR A 128 -1.98 -19.33 -0.04
C TYR A 128 -1.36 -19.24 -1.44
N ARG A 129 -0.80 -18.08 -1.83
CA ARG A 129 -0.19 -17.80 -3.14
C ARG A 129 -1.11 -18.10 -4.33
N ARG A 130 -2.40 -17.84 -4.18
CA ARG A 130 -3.45 -18.11 -5.18
C ARG A 130 -3.76 -16.85 -5.99
N LYS A 131 -2.95 -16.59 -7.03
CA LYS A 131 -3.01 -15.38 -7.89
C LYS A 131 -4.42 -14.96 -8.34
N SER A 132 -5.30 -15.93 -8.64
CA SER A 132 -6.62 -15.68 -9.25
C SER A 132 -7.54 -14.83 -8.37
N PHE A 133 -7.35 -14.83 -7.05
CA PHE A 133 -8.14 -14.03 -6.13
C PHE A 133 -7.73 -12.54 -6.12
N TYR A 134 -6.52 -12.17 -6.56
CA TYR A 134 -6.14 -10.77 -6.74
C TYR A 134 -7.01 -10.07 -7.81
N VAL A 135 -7.59 -10.82 -8.76
CA VAL A 135 -8.53 -10.27 -9.75
C VAL A 135 -9.74 -9.62 -9.07
N LEU A 136 -10.26 -10.19 -7.98
CA LEU A 136 -11.38 -9.63 -7.24
C LEU A 136 -11.01 -8.26 -6.64
N HIS A 137 -9.81 -8.17 -6.06
CA HIS A 137 -9.28 -6.94 -5.48
C HIS A 137 -8.98 -5.87 -6.53
N VAL A 138 -8.36 -6.25 -7.66
CA VAL A 138 -8.14 -5.34 -8.82
C VAL A 138 -9.46 -4.79 -9.37
N LEU A 139 -10.51 -5.62 -9.46
CA LEU A 139 -11.85 -5.18 -9.88
C LEU A 139 -12.52 -4.25 -8.86
N TRP A 140 -12.42 -4.55 -7.56
CA TRP A 140 -12.92 -3.67 -6.49
C TRP A 140 -12.20 -2.31 -6.51
N GLN A 141 -10.88 -2.33 -6.65
CA GLN A 141 -10.04 -1.14 -6.70
C GLN A 141 -10.31 -0.28 -7.94
N LEU A 142 -10.59 -0.88 -9.10
CA LEU A 142 -11.06 -0.18 -10.30
C LEU A 142 -12.39 0.55 -10.06
N VAL A 143 -13.35 -0.09 -9.38
CA VAL A 143 -14.64 0.53 -9.02
C VAL A 143 -14.44 1.67 -8.03
N PHE A 144 -13.59 1.49 -7.01
CA PHE A 144 -13.33 2.53 -6.01
C PHE A 144 -12.62 3.75 -6.61
N VAL A 145 -11.54 3.55 -7.38
CA VAL A 145 -10.84 4.61 -8.13
C VAL A 145 -11.83 5.37 -9.02
N SER A 146 -12.68 4.65 -9.76
CA SER A 146 -13.68 5.25 -10.65
C SER A 146 -14.70 6.10 -9.87
N TYR A 147 -15.13 5.64 -8.70
CA TYR A 147 -16.02 6.40 -7.80
C TYR A 147 -15.35 7.67 -7.24
N VAL A 148 -14.08 7.59 -6.82
CA VAL A 148 -13.31 8.74 -6.32
C VAL A 148 -13.13 9.80 -7.42
N PHE A 149 -12.78 9.41 -8.64
CA PHE A 149 -12.66 10.35 -9.76
C PHE A 149 -14.01 10.94 -10.20
N PHE A 150 -15.11 10.17 -10.13
CA PHE A 150 -16.45 10.70 -10.36
C PHE A 150 -16.86 11.73 -9.29
N LEU A 151 -16.53 11.49 -8.02
CA LEU A 151 -16.77 12.43 -6.91
C LEU A 151 -15.95 13.71 -7.10
N VAL A 152 -14.67 13.61 -7.47
CA VAL A 152 -13.82 14.76 -7.82
C VAL A 152 -14.41 15.54 -9.00
N TYR A 153 -14.85 14.88 -10.05
CA TYR A 153 -15.51 15.52 -11.20
C TYR A 153 -16.76 16.31 -10.77
N LEU A 154 -17.63 15.73 -9.94
CA LEU A 154 -18.83 16.42 -9.42
C LEU A 154 -18.46 17.65 -8.57
N LEU A 155 -17.41 17.56 -7.73
CA LEU A 155 -16.92 18.70 -6.95
C LEU A 155 -16.36 19.81 -7.84
N LEU A 156 -15.55 19.48 -8.85
CA LEU A 156 -14.98 20.45 -9.78
C LEU A 156 -16.08 21.14 -10.61
N MET A 157 -17.06 20.38 -11.11
CA MET A 157 -18.24 20.94 -11.78
C MET A 157 -19.01 21.88 -10.85
N ARG A 158 -19.15 21.56 -9.56
CA ARG A 158 -19.80 22.43 -8.58
C ARG A 158 -19.02 23.72 -8.30
N ILE A 159 -17.69 23.66 -8.26
CA ILE A 159 -16.80 24.82 -8.05
C ILE A 159 -16.80 25.76 -9.26
N PHE A 160 -16.71 25.21 -10.48
CA PHE A 160 -16.52 26.01 -11.70
C PHE A 160 -17.84 26.48 -12.34
N VAL A 161 -18.88 25.64 -12.38
CA VAL A 161 -20.13 25.94 -13.11
C VAL A 161 -21.15 26.65 -12.23
N TYR A 162 -21.30 26.23 -10.97
CA TYR A 162 -22.35 26.75 -10.06
C TYR A 162 -21.91 27.97 -9.23
N LYS A 163 -20.81 28.63 -9.61
CA LYS A 163 -20.20 29.75 -8.88
C LYS A 163 -21.14 30.93 -8.58
N ASN A 164 -22.20 31.11 -9.38
CA ASN A 164 -23.18 32.18 -9.22
C ASN A 164 -24.45 31.78 -8.44
N ASP A 165 -24.66 30.49 -8.12
CA ASP A 165 -25.87 30.03 -7.41
C ASP A 165 -25.75 30.26 -5.89
N ALA A 166 -26.06 31.48 -5.47
CA ALA A 166 -25.97 31.94 -4.08
C ALA A 166 -26.85 31.14 -3.08
N SER A 167 -27.74 30.26 -3.56
CA SER A 167 -28.60 29.41 -2.73
C SER A 167 -27.87 28.17 -2.18
N ARG A 168 -26.89 27.61 -2.90
CA ARG A 168 -26.25 26.31 -2.61
C ARG A 168 -24.85 26.45 -2.01
N LYS A 169 -24.78 27.05 -0.82
CA LYS A 169 -23.52 27.42 -0.14
C LYS A 169 -22.76 26.22 0.44
N ILE A 170 -22.07 25.45 -0.42
CA ILE A 170 -20.78 24.88 -0.03
C ILE A 170 -19.75 26.00 -0.11
N MET A 171 -18.97 26.21 0.96
CA MET A 171 -17.95 27.27 0.95
C MET A 171 -16.81 26.91 -0.01
N ILE A 172 -16.56 27.75 -1.01
CA ILE A 172 -15.58 27.49 -2.09
C ILE A 172 -14.20 27.02 -1.56
N PRO A 173 -13.61 27.60 -0.49
CA PRO A 173 -12.36 27.09 0.08
C PRO A 173 -12.45 25.62 0.53
N SER A 174 -13.51 25.24 1.24
CA SER A 174 -13.72 23.85 1.68
C SER A 174 -13.93 22.88 0.52
N ALA A 175 -14.64 23.30 -0.54
CA ALA A 175 -14.81 22.50 -1.75
C ALA A 175 -13.47 22.23 -2.43
N ILE A 176 -12.58 23.23 -2.49
CA ILE A 176 -11.21 23.08 -3.02
C ILE A 176 -10.39 22.13 -2.15
N THR A 177 -10.43 22.27 -0.82
CA THR A 177 -9.72 21.35 0.11
C THR A 177 -10.16 19.90 -0.08
N ILE A 178 -11.48 19.64 -0.16
CA ILE A 178 -12.02 18.29 -0.37
C ILE A 178 -11.62 17.78 -1.76
N ALA A 179 -11.74 18.59 -2.81
CA ALA A 179 -11.36 18.17 -4.17
C ALA A 179 -9.87 17.81 -4.28
N VAL A 180 -8.97 18.60 -3.67
CA VAL A 180 -7.53 18.31 -3.63
C VAL A 180 -7.25 17.02 -2.84
N PHE A 181 -7.88 16.84 -1.68
CA PHE A 181 -7.70 15.64 -0.85
C PHE A 181 -8.20 14.37 -1.54
N CYS A 182 -9.40 14.40 -2.14
CA CYS A 182 -9.94 13.29 -2.92
C CYS A 182 -9.11 13.00 -4.19
N THR A 183 -8.53 14.03 -4.83
CA THR A 183 -7.62 13.83 -5.97
C THR A 183 -6.32 13.16 -5.52
N PHE A 184 -5.75 13.56 -4.38
CA PHE A 184 -4.56 12.92 -3.81
C PHE A 184 -4.82 11.44 -3.48
N ILE A 185 -5.95 11.13 -2.84
CA ILE A 185 -6.40 9.75 -2.62
C ILE A 185 -6.50 9.01 -3.96
N GLY A 186 -7.25 9.51 -4.93
CA GLY A 186 -7.41 8.85 -6.24
C GLY A 186 -6.08 8.54 -6.96
N ILE A 187 -5.05 9.38 -6.78
CA ILE A 187 -3.70 9.12 -7.29
C ILE A 187 -2.99 7.99 -6.50
N CYS A 188 -3.10 7.96 -5.17
CA CYS A 188 -2.58 6.85 -4.35
C CYS A 188 -3.29 5.52 -4.67
N GLU A 189 -4.62 5.52 -4.79
CA GLU A 189 -5.42 4.34 -5.12
C GLU A 189 -5.07 3.77 -6.52
N MET A 190 -4.85 4.65 -7.51
CA MET A 190 -4.33 4.26 -8.84
C MET A 190 -2.91 3.68 -8.79
N TRP A 191 -2.04 4.22 -7.93
CA TRP A 191 -0.68 3.71 -7.76
C TRP A 191 -0.68 2.31 -7.13
N TRP A 192 -1.55 2.05 -6.15
CA TRP A 192 -1.73 0.71 -5.58
C TRP A 192 -2.38 -0.26 -6.58
N LEU A 193 -3.36 0.19 -7.38
CA LEU A 193 -3.93 -0.58 -8.47
C LEU A 193 -2.85 -1.03 -9.47
N PHE A 194 -1.91 -0.15 -9.85
CA PHE A 194 -0.80 -0.49 -10.72
C PHE A 194 0.11 -1.57 -10.11
N ILE A 195 0.44 -1.46 -8.81
CA ILE A 195 1.23 -2.48 -8.10
C ILE A 195 0.51 -3.83 -8.03
N MET A 196 -0.81 -3.85 -7.82
CA MET A 196 -1.61 -5.08 -7.77
C MET A 196 -1.75 -5.75 -9.15
N VAL A 197 -1.83 -4.96 -10.24
CA VAL A 197 -1.78 -5.47 -11.61
C VAL A 197 -0.40 -6.02 -11.95
N ASP A 198 0.69 -5.35 -11.54
CA ASP A 198 2.06 -5.85 -11.68
C ASP A 198 2.24 -7.20 -10.97
N ALA A 199 1.75 -7.31 -9.73
CA ALA A 199 1.76 -8.55 -8.95
C ALA A 199 0.95 -9.69 -9.57
N LEU A 200 -0.17 -9.39 -10.22
CA LEU A 200 -0.98 -10.36 -10.96
C LEU A 200 -0.27 -10.89 -12.22
N LEU A 201 0.53 -10.06 -12.89
CA LEU A 201 1.18 -10.38 -14.17
C LEU A 201 2.58 -11.02 -14.02
N TYR A 202 3.37 -10.64 -13.00
CA TYR A 202 4.79 -11.04 -12.94
C TYR A 202 5.06 -12.46 -12.42
N ASP A 203 4.25 -13.01 -11.51
CA ASP A 203 4.47 -14.39 -11.02
C ASP A 203 4.21 -15.44 -12.14
N ASP A 204 3.42 -15.10 -13.17
CA ASP A 204 3.10 -15.98 -14.31
C ASP A 204 4.28 -16.20 -15.28
N GLN A 205 5.05 -15.14 -15.56
CA GLN A 205 6.29 -15.29 -16.35
C GLN A 205 7.31 -16.17 -15.61
N LYS A 206 7.24 -16.22 -14.27
CA LYS A 206 8.12 -17.01 -13.43
C LYS A 206 7.69 -18.47 -13.29
N SER A 207 6.40 -18.78 -13.33
CA SER A 207 5.92 -20.17 -13.42
C SER A 207 6.19 -20.77 -14.80
N SER A 208 5.95 -20.00 -15.88
CA SER A 208 6.15 -20.47 -17.26
C SER A 208 7.61 -20.90 -17.51
N ARG A 209 8.60 -20.05 -17.16
CA ARG A 209 10.03 -20.40 -17.30
C ARG A 209 10.45 -21.67 -16.54
N ARG A 210 9.91 -21.88 -15.33
CA ARG A 210 10.21 -23.09 -14.55
C ARG A 210 9.67 -24.38 -15.16
N THR A 211 8.68 -24.27 -16.04
CA THR A 211 8.18 -25.42 -16.80
C THR A 211 9.13 -25.71 -17.96
N SER A 212 9.48 -24.70 -18.77
CA SER A 212 10.40 -24.86 -19.90
C SER A 212 11.82 -25.29 -19.51
N ASP A 213 12.33 -24.81 -18.37
CA ASP A 213 13.67 -25.18 -17.88
C ASP A 213 13.73 -26.66 -17.44
N ASN A 214 12.59 -27.25 -17.05
CA ASN A 214 12.47 -28.67 -16.68
C ASN A 214 12.17 -29.59 -17.88
N GLU A 215 11.81 -29.04 -19.04
CA GLU A 215 11.36 -29.80 -20.22
C GLU A 215 12.51 -30.14 -21.20
N TYR A 216 13.74 -29.70 -20.89
CA TYR A 216 14.96 -30.19 -21.53
C TYR A 216 15.50 -31.43 -20.77
N PRO A 217 15.28 -32.67 -21.27
CA PRO A 217 15.91 -33.84 -20.69
C PRO A 217 17.43 -33.73 -20.86
N SER A 218 18.17 -33.89 -19.76
CA SER A 218 19.63 -33.89 -19.77
C SER A 218 20.13 -35.05 -20.65
N ARG A 219 20.67 -34.72 -21.83
CA ARG A 219 21.37 -35.73 -22.63
C ARG A 219 22.54 -36.27 -21.80
N PRO A 220 22.67 -37.60 -21.62
CA PRO A 220 23.85 -38.14 -20.97
C PRO A 220 25.08 -37.82 -21.82
N HIS A 221 26.14 -37.34 -21.17
CA HIS A 221 27.45 -37.27 -21.78
C HIS A 221 28.05 -38.68 -21.84
N ASN A 222 28.18 -39.20 -23.06
CA ASN A 222 29.15 -40.22 -23.44
C ASN A 222 30.25 -39.54 -24.27
#